data_AF-A0A5Q0NYV1-F1
#
_entry.id   AF-A0A5Q0NYV1-F1
#
_cell.length_a   1.000
_cell.length_b   1.000
_cell.length_c   1.000
_cell.angle_alpha   90.00
_cell.angle_beta   90.00
_cell.angle_gamma   90.00
#
_symmetry.space_group_name_H-M   'P 1'
#
loop_
_entity.id
_entity.type
_entity.pdbx_description
1 polymer ?
#
loop_
_entity_poly.entity_id
_entity_poly.type
_entity_poly.pdbx_seq_one_letter_code
_entity_poly.pdbx_strand_id
1 'polypeptide(L)'
;MRRTISILISMLSLPAVIFYGNFIYLEIYYFLNPTQLIQPISLQLQELKLTRILIHLSGIIAWGCLAVMAYYWCKNQPVRQEFVVFSTMIALIGLYPFLKYDVIRIFTLLALPAILWAVYLIYWHLHIKAKQFNKPTQSFSYQLDKNRLSR
;
A
#
# COMPACT_ATOMS: atom_id res chain seq x y z
N MET A 1 7.14 10.27 17.89
CA MET A 1 8.06 10.05 16.74
C MET A 1 7.38 9.38 15.55
N ARG A 2 6.84 8.16 15.66
CA ARG A 2 6.19 7.44 14.52
C ARG A 2 5.12 8.26 13.79
N ARG A 3 4.22 8.89 14.53
CA ARG A 3 3.17 9.76 13.97
C ARG A 3 3.74 10.91 13.13
N THR A 4 4.78 11.59 13.62
CA THR A 4 5.44 12.69 12.90
C THR A 4 6.08 12.21 11.60
N ILE A 5 6.78 11.07 11.63
CA ILE A 5 7.37 10.47 10.43
C ILE A 5 6.29 10.09 9.42
N SER A 6 5.20 9.48 9.89
CA SER A 6 4.07 9.10 9.02
C SER A 6 3.45 10.32 8.34
N ILE A 7 3.23 11.42 9.08
CA ILE A 7 2.67 12.66 8.52
C ILE A 7 3.62 13.25 7.48
N LEU A 8 4.92 13.33 7.80
CA LEU A 8 5.92 13.89 6.88
C LEU A 8 5.96 13.12 5.56
N ILE A 9 5.96 11.79 5.62
CA ILE A 9 5.98 10.94 4.43
C ILE A 9 4.67 11.06 3.66
N SER A 10 3.53 11.04 4.34
CA SER A 10 2.23 11.29 3.71
C SER A 10 2.21 12.63 2.96
N MET A 11 2.73 13.71 3.56
CA MET A 11 2.82 15.02 2.91
C MET A 11 3.72 15.01 1.68
N LEU A 12 4.91 14.42 1.76
CA LEU A 12 5.85 14.33 0.64
C LEU A 12 5.26 13.54 -0.54
N SER A 13 4.44 12.55 -0.23
CA SER A 13 3.84 11.66 -1.22
C SER A 13 2.45 12.06 -1.71
N LEU A 14 1.83 13.06 -1.08
CA LEU A 14 0.49 13.53 -1.44
C LEU A 14 0.35 13.90 -2.93
N PRO A 15 1.35 14.51 -3.59
CA PRO A 15 1.28 14.75 -5.03
C PRO A 15 1.03 13.48 -5.84
N ALA A 16 1.63 12.34 -5.47
CA ALA A 16 1.43 11.08 -6.18
C ALA A 16 -0.02 10.58 -6.14
N VAL A 17 -0.73 10.80 -5.02
CA VAL A 17 -2.17 10.47 -4.90
C VAL A 17 -3.00 11.34 -5.83
N ILE A 18 -2.70 12.64 -5.85
CA ILE A 18 -3.40 13.61 -6.72
C ILE A 18 -3.23 13.20 -8.19
N PHE A 19 -2.04 12.73 -8.58
CA PHE A 19 -1.82 12.21 -9.94
C PHE A 19 -2.69 11.01 -10.27
N TYR A 20 -2.79 10.01 -9.39
CA TYR A 20 -3.73 8.89 -9.61
C TYR A 20 -5.17 9.37 -9.79
N GLY A 21 -5.63 10.31 -8.96
CA GLY A 21 -6.96 10.89 -9.08
C GLY A 21 -7.18 11.59 -10.43
N ASN A 22 -6.18 12.36 -10.88
CA ASN A 22 -6.23 13.05 -12.16
C ASN A 22 -6.25 12.07 -13.34
N PHE A 23 -5.44 11.01 -13.32
CA PHE A 23 -5.46 9.98 -14.35
C PHE A 23 -6.81 9.26 -14.44
N ILE A 24 -7.40 8.90 -13.29
CA ILE A 24 -8.75 8.30 -13.27
C ILE A 24 -9.77 9.27 -13.84
N TYR A 25 -9.73 10.54 -13.44
CA TYR A 25 -10.64 11.56 -13.95
C TYR A 25 -10.55 11.69 -15.48
N LEU A 26 -9.32 11.79 -16.01
CA LEU A 26 -9.09 11.88 -17.46
C LEU A 26 -9.55 10.63 -18.19
N GLU A 27 -9.21 9.44 -17.71
CA GLU A 27 -9.63 8.17 -18.33
C GLU A 27 -11.16 8.00 -18.32
N ILE A 28 -11.83 8.39 -17.24
CA ILE A 28 -13.31 8.40 -17.16
C ILE A 28 -13.89 9.43 -18.13
N TYR A 29 -13.32 10.64 -18.20
CA TYR A 29 -13.78 11.69 -19.09
C TYR A 29 -13.70 11.26 -20.56
N TYR A 30 -12.59 10.64 -20.97
CA TYR A 30 -12.40 10.10 -22.33
C TYR A 30 -13.17 8.79 -22.58
N PHE A 31 -13.57 8.08 -21.53
CA PHE A 31 -14.46 6.92 -21.63
C PHE A 31 -15.91 7.37 -21.89
N LEU A 32 -16.38 8.40 -21.20
CA LEU A 32 -17.74 8.91 -21.30
C LEU A 32 -17.97 9.80 -22.53
N ASN A 33 -16.92 10.44 -23.06
CA ASN A 33 -17.00 11.29 -24.25
C ASN A 33 -16.17 10.72 -25.42
N PRO A 34 -16.58 9.57 -25.99
CA PRO A 34 -15.82 8.89 -27.05
C PRO A 34 -15.82 9.66 -28.38
N THR A 35 -16.71 10.64 -28.56
CA THR A 35 -16.97 11.38 -29.81
C THR A 35 -15.82 12.30 -30.28
N GLN A 36 -14.76 12.48 -29.48
CA GLN A 36 -13.57 13.25 -29.89
C GLN A 36 -12.50 12.41 -30.60
N LEU A 37 -12.66 11.09 -30.70
CA LEU A 37 -11.79 10.20 -31.48
C LEU A 37 -12.57 9.63 -32.67
N ILE A 38 -12.23 10.13 -33.86
CA ILE A 38 -12.83 9.79 -35.16
C ILE A 38 -12.43 8.35 -35.54
N GLN A 39 -12.87 7.30 -34.87
CA GLN A 39 -12.90 5.91 -35.39
C GLN A 39 -13.90 5.05 -34.58
N PRO A 40 -14.62 4.11 -35.22
CA PRO A 40 -15.42 3.13 -34.48
C PRO A 40 -14.51 2.37 -33.51
N ILE A 41 -14.79 2.52 -32.22
CA ILE A 41 -14.00 1.91 -31.15
C ILE A 41 -14.22 0.40 -31.19
N SER A 42 -13.17 -0.37 -31.48
CA SER A 42 -13.23 -1.83 -31.37
C SER A 42 -13.41 -2.25 -29.91
N LEU A 43 -14.15 -3.32 -29.66
CA LEU A 43 -14.48 -3.83 -28.32
C LEU A 43 -13.21 -4.05 -27.46
N GLN A 44 -12.13 -4.52 -28.07
CA GLN A 44 -10.80 -4.67 -27.46
C GLN A 44 -10.22 -3.35 -26.93
N LEU A 45 -10.42 -2.24 -27.63
CA LEU A 45 -9.91 -0.92 -27.24
C LEU A 45 -10.68 -0.38 -26.01
N GLN A 46 -11.96 -0.73 -25.89
CA GLN A 46 -12.81 -0.36 -24.76
C GLN A 46 -12.47 -1.17 -23.51
N GLU A 47 -12.23 -2.47 -23.64
CA GLU A 47 -11.70 -3.33 -22.56
C GLU A 47 -10.36 -2.80 -22.03
N LEU A 48 -9.45 -2.41 -22.93
CA LEU A 48 -8.17 -1.78 -22.59
C LEU A 48 -8.32 -0.45 -21.81
N LYS A 49 -9.39 0.33 -22.04
CA LYS A 49 -9.68 1.55 -21.26
C LYS A 49 -10.19 1.21 -19.86
N LEU A 50 -11.11 0.25 -19.75
CA LEU A 50 -11.64 -0.19 -18.47
C LEU A 50 -10.53 -0.79 -17.58
N THR A 51 -9.67 -1.64 -18.14
CA THR A 51 -8.52 -2.19 -17.42
C THR A 51 -7.59 -1.09 -16.91
N ARG A 52 -7.36 -0.02 -17.68
CA ARG A 52 -6.56 1.13 -17.24
C ARG A 52 -7.20 1.87 -16.07
N ILE A 53 -8.51 2.11 -16.11
CA ILE A 53 -9.23 2.73 -14.97
C ILE A 53 -9.08 1.86 -13.72
N LEU A 54 -9.26 0.54 -13.84
CA LEU A 54 -9.11 -0.40 -12.72
C LEU A 54 -7.69 -0.41 -12.14
N ILE A 55 -6.67 -0.34 -12.99
CA ILE A 55 -5.27 -0.25 -12.55
C ILE A 55 -5.04 1.04 -11.74
N HIS A 56 -5.47 2.20 -12.24
CA HIS A 56 -5.28 3.45 -11.49
C HIS A 56 -6.10 3.47 -10.19
N LEU A 57 -7.31 2.89 -10.19
CA LEU A 57 -8.12 2.72 -8.99
C LEU A 57 -7.42 1.83 -7.95
N SER A 58 -6.76 0.75 -8.39
CA SER A 58 -5.96 -0.09 -7.50
C SER A 58 -4.83 0.70 -6.82
N GLY A 59 -4.25 1.69 -7.49
CA GLY A 59 -3.30 2.62 -6.90
C GLY A 59 -3.89 3.46 -5.76
N ILE A 60 -5.10 4.01 -5.94
CA ILE A 60 -5.81 4.73 -4.87
C ILE A 60 -6.14 3.79 -3.70
N ILE A 61 -6.56 2.56 -3.99
CA ILE A 61 -6.83 1.57 -2.95
C ILE A 61 -5.54 1.22 -2.19
N ALA A 62 -4.40 1.08 -2.89
CA ALA A 62 -3.09 0.84 -2.28
C ALA A 62 -2.75 1.94 -1.26
N TRP A 63 -3.07 3.19 -1.57
CA TRP A 63 -2.91 4.33 -0.67
C TRP A 63 -3.76 4.21 0.60
N GLY A 64 -5.01 3.77 0.47
CA GLY A 64 -5.88 3.47 1.62
C GLY A 64 -5.29 2.36 2.50
N CYS A 65 -4.84 1.27 1.88
CA CYS A 65 -4.16 0.17 2.55
C CYS A 65 -2.89 0.64 3.31
N LEU A 66 -2.08 1.49 2.67
CA LEU A 66 -0.88 2.07 3.26
C LEU A 66 -1.22 2.93 4.48
N ALA A 67 -2.28 3.75 4.40
CA ALA A 67 -2.76 4.57 5.51
C ALA A 67 -3.20 3.71 6.71
N VAL A 68 -3.91 2.61 6.48
CA VAL A 68 -4.29 1.66 7.54
C VAL A 68 -3.05 1.04 8.17
N MET A 69 -2.10 0.53 7.36
CA MET A 69 -0.85 -0.04 7.88
C MET A 69 -0.04 0.99 8.69
N ALA A 70 0.00 2.24 8.25
CA ALA A 70 0.67 3.33 8.96
C ALA A 70 0.00 3.67 10.29
N TYR A 71 -1.33 3.67 10.34
CA TYR A 71 -2.11 3.89 11.56
C TYR A 71 -1.80 2.83 12.63
N TYR A 72 -1.85 1.56 12.24
CA TYR A 72 -1.53 0.44 13.14
C TYR A 72 -0.06 0.46 13.58
N TRP A 73 0.85 0.81 12.67
CA TRP A 73 2.26 1.02 13.00
C TRP A 73 2.47 2.15 14.02
N CYS A 74 1.74 3.27 13.89
CA CYS A 74 1.76 4.35 14.87
C CYS A 74 1.28 3.91 16.25
N LYS A 75 0.32 2.98 16.31
CA LYS A 75 -0.16 2.34 17.54
C LYS A 75 0.69 1.19 18.03
N ASN A 76 1.78 0.85 17.33
CA ASN A 76 2.62 -0.32 17.61
C ASN A 76 1.84 -1.64 17.65
N GLN A 77 0.82 -1.75 16.81
CA GLN A 77 -0.01 -2.95 16.66
C GLN A 77 0.18 -3.55 15.26
N PRO A 78 0.32 -4.87 15.11
CA PRO A 78 0.34 -5.49 13.79
C PRO A 78 -1.05 -5.53 13.16
N VAL A 79 -1.13 -5.44 11.84
CA VAL A 79 -2.33 -5.81 11.10
C VAL A 79 -2.39 -7.33 10.86
N ARG A 80 -3.55 -7.82 10.39
CA ARG A 80 -3.72 -9.20 9.92
C ARG A 80 -2.80 -9.49 8.73
N GLN A 81 -2.24 -10.70 8.65
CA GLN A 81 -1.21 -11.00 7.64
C GLN A 81 -1.81 -11.06 6.24
N GLU A 82 -3.04 -11.56 6.15
CA GLU A 82 -3.89 -11.57 4.96
C GLU A 82 -4.06 -10.15 4.40
N PHE A 83 -4.24 -9.16 5.29
CA PHE A 83 -4.32 -7.75 4.90
C PHE A 83 -3.00 -7.23 4.35
N VAL A 84 -1.85 -7.63 4.91
CA VAL A 84 -0.53 -7.25 4.38
C VAL A 84 -0.32 -7.81 2.98
N VAL A 85 -0.64 -9.09 2.77
CA VAL A 85 -0.52 -9.75 1.46
C VAL A 85 -1.41 -9.08 0.43
N PHE A 86 -2.69 -8.88 0.76
CA PHE A 86 -3.64 -8.17 -0.09
C PHE A 86 -3.15 -6.76 -0.44
N SER A 87 -2.72 -5.99 0.55
CA SER A 87 -2.20 -4.63 0.36
C SER A 87 -0.96 -4.61 -0.55
N THR A 88 -0.10 -5.62 -0.41
CA THR A 88 1.11 -5.76 -1.25
C THR A 88 0.72 -6.05 -2.70
N MET A 89 -0.21 -6.99 -2.94
CA MET A 89 -0.69 -7.30 -4.28
C MET A 89 -1.31 -6.08 -4.96
N ILE A 90 -2.18 -5.35 -4.26
CA ILE A 90 -2.80 -4.13 -4.79
C ILE A 90 -1.75 -3.04 -5.07
N ALA A 91 -0.76 -2.87 -4.21
CA ALA A 91 0.32 -1.90 -4.44
C ALA A 91 1.14 -2.25 -5.69
N LEU A 92 1.41 -3.54 -5.94
CA LEU A 92 2.14 -3.97 -7.15
C LEU A 92 1.34 -3.72 -8.43
N ILE A 93 0.03 -3.97 -8.42
CA ILE A 93 -0.86 -3.66 -9.56
C ILE A 93 -0.91 -2.14 -9.75
N GLY A 94 -1.06 -1.39 -8.66
CA GLY A 94 -1.09 0.07 -8.67
C GLY A 94 0.20 0.68 -9.23
N LEU A 95 1.37 0.08 -8.98
CA LEU A 95 2.66 0.56 -9.50
C LEU A 95 2.82 0.43 -11.02
N TYR A 96 2.00 -0.39 -11.69
CA TYR A 96 2.14 -0.67 -13.12
C TYR A 96 2.21 0.58 -14.03
N PRO A 97 1.40 1.64 -13.85
CA PRO A 97 1.49 2.86 -14.65
C PRO A 97 2.85 3.56 -14.51
N PHE A 98 3.46 3.56 -13.32
CA PHE A 98 4.78 4.18 -13.10
C PHE A 98 5.93 3.44 -13.79
N LEU A 99 5.76 2.15 -14.06
CA LEU A 99 6.76 1.33 -14.74
C LEU A 99 6.62 1.38 -16.26
N LYS A 100 5.41 1.61 -16.77
CA LYS A 100 5.11 1.54 -18.21
C LYS A 100 5.35 2.83 -18.97
N TYR A 101 5.07 3.98 -18.36
CA TYR A 101 5.07 5.26 -19.09
C TYR A 101 6.36 6.03 -18.82
N ASP A 102 7.26 6.15 -19.81
CA ASP A 102 8.55 6.86 -19.66
C ASP A 102 8.40 8.34 -19.25
N VAL A 103 7.28 8.98 -19.61
CA VAL A 103 6.92 10.35 -19.23
C VAL A 103 6.68 10.49 -17.72
N ILE A 104 6.55 9.38 -16.99
CA ILE A 104 6.19 9.32 -15.57
C ILE A 104 7.41 9.24 -14.64
N ARG A 105 8.66 9.29 -15.15
CA ARG A 105 9.87 9.27 -14.31
C ARG A 105 9.88 10.29 -13.16
N ILE A 106 9.38 11.51 -13.40
CA ILE A 106 9.24 12.55 -12.36
C ILE A 106 8.23 12.13 -11.29
N PHE A 107 7.12 11.50 -11.69
CA PHE A 107 6.12 11.03 -10.73
C PHE A 107 6.61 9.80 -9.96
N THR A 108 7.44 8.95 -10.55
CA THR A 108 8.13 7.86 -9.84
C THR A 108 9.04 8.41 -8.73
N LEU A 109 9.75 9.51 -8.98
CA LEU A 109 10.53 10.20 -7.95
C LEU A 109 9.64 10.75 -6.81
N LEU A 110 8.48 11.31 -7.15
CA LEU A 110 7.51 11.80 -6.15
C LEU A 110 6.84 10.67 -5.36
N ALA A 111 6.65 9.49 -5.97
CA ALA A 111 6.10 8.31 -5.32
C ALA A 111 7.15 7.53 -4.50
N LEU A 112 8.45 7.75 -4.74
CA LEU A 112 9.53 7.00 -4.11
C LEU A 112 9.48 6.99 -2.57
N PRO A 113 9.22 8.12 -1.87
CA PRO A 113 9.06 8.10 -0.41
C PRO A 113 7.94 7.16 0.05
N ALA A 114 6.83 7.11 -0.70
CA ALA A 114 5.70 6.23 -0.41
C ALA A 114 6.05 4.76 -0.64
N ILE A 115 6.78 4.47 -1.72
CA ILE A 115 7.22 3.10 -2.06
C ILE A 115 8.13 2.56 -0.97
N LEU A 116 9.15 3.33 -0.58
CA LEU A 116 10.07 2.94 0.50
C LEU A 116 9.32 2.74 1.82
N TRP A 117 8.35 3.62 2.12
CA TRP A 117 7.52 3.51 3.30
C TRP A 117 6.61 2.27 3.28
N ALA A 118 6.02 1.95 2.14
CA ALA A 118 5.22 0.75 1.97
C ALA A 118 6.05 -0.52 2.22
N VAL A 119 7.24 -0.61 1.63
CA VAL A 119 8.17 -1.72 1.86
C VAL A 119 8.52 -1.85 3.34
N TYR A 120 8.84 -0.72 4.00
CA TYR A 120 9.13 -0.70 5.44
C TYR A 120 7.93 -1.20 6.28
N LEU A 121 6.72 -0.71 6.00
CA LEU A 121 5.52 -1.10 6.74
C LEU A 121 5.18 -2.57 6.54
N ILE A 122 5.28 -3.09 5.32
CA ILE A 122 5.09 -4.51 5.00
C ILE A 122 6.08 -5.34 5.83
N TYR A 123 7.37 -5.02 5.76
CA TYR A 123 8.40 -5.70 6.55
C TYR A 123 8.09 -5.67 8.05
N TRP A 124 7.77 -4.48 8.57
CA TRP A 124 7.50 -4.32 10.00
C TRP A 124 6.30 -5.16 10.47
N HIS A 125 5.19 -5.16 9.71
CA HIS A 125 3.98 -5.91 10.05
C HIS A 125 4.17 -7.43 9.98
N LEU A 126 5.00 -7.92 9.05
CA LEU A 126 5.36 -9.33 8.96
C LEU A 126 6.26 -9.79 10.12
N HIS A 127 7.26 -8.97 10.49
CA HIS A 127 8.26 -9.38 11.48
C HIS A 127 7.87 -9.11 12.94
N ILE A 128 6.98 -8.16 13.24
CA ILE A 128 6.60 -7.90 14.64
C ILE A 128 5.69 -9.00 15.21
N LYS A 129 4.85 -9.63 14.37
CA LYS A 129 4.07 -10.81 14.77
C LYS A 129 4.99 -11.97 15.14
N ALA A 130 6.03 -12.25 14.35
CA ALA A 130 7.00 -13.30 14.66
C ALA A 130 7.64 -13.11 16.05
N LYS A 131 7.92 -11.86 16.46
CA LYS A 131 8.44 -11.56 17.80
C LYS A 131 7.39 -11.68 18.92
N GLN A 132 6.11 -11.47 18.64
CA GLN A 132 5.05 -11.64 19.64
C GLN A 132 4.74 -13.12 19.90
N PHE A 133 4.84 -14.00 18.89
CA PHE A 133 4.68 -15.45 19.05
C PHE A 133 5.93 -16.15 19.60
N ASN A 134 7.12 -15.59 19.38
CA ASN A 134 8.39 -16.14 19.91
C ASN A 134 8.81 -15.55 21.28
N LYS A 135 7.92 -14.85 22.00
CA LYS A 135 8.20 -14.61 23.42
C LYS A 135 8.02 -15.96 24.13
N PRO A 136 9.10 -16.59 24.65
CA PRO A 136 8.91 -17.76 25.48
C PRO A 136 8.00 -17.35 26.64
N THR A 137 7.02 -18.19 26.93
CA THR A 137 6.11 -18.06 28.05
C THR A 137 6.93 -18.12 29.35
N GLN A 138 7.58 -17.00 29.72
CA GLN A 138 8.41 -16.87 30.92
C GLN A 138 7.60 -17.02 32.21
N SER A 139 6.28 -17.19 32.14
CA SER A 139 5.43 -17.49 33.28
C SER A 139 5.54 -18.93 33.76
N PHE A 140 6.03 -19.88 32.95
CA PHE A 140 6.15 -21.28 33.37
C PHE A 140 7.48 -21.61 34.07
N SER A 141 8.56 -20.91 33.73
CA SER A 141 9.88 -21.14 34.35
C SER A 141 9.98 -20.60 35.78
N TYR A 142 9.25 -19.51 36.11
CA TYR A 142 9.25 -18.96 37.47
C TYR A 142 8.48 -19.81 38.49
N GLN A 143 7.50 -20.62 38.05
CA GLN A 143 6.75 -21.49 38.96
C GLN A 143 7.50 -22.80 39.28
N LEU A 144 8.32 -23.31 38.37
CA LEU A 144 9.12 -24.52 38.59
C LEU A 144 10.27 -24.28 39.58
N ASP A 145 10.92 -23.10 39.56
CA ASP A 145 12.00 -22.78 40.49
C ASP A 145 11.51 -22.53 41.93
N LYS A 146 10.31 -21.98 42.09
CA LYS A 146 9.76 -21.72 43.42
C LYS A 146 9.43 -23.02 44.18
N ASN A 147 9.07 -24.09 43.47
CA ASN A 147 8.78 -25.40 44.06
C ASN A 147 10.03 -26.26 44.34
N ARG A 148 11.19 -25.89 43.79
CA ARG A 148 12.48 -26.55 44.12
C ARG A 148 13.16 -25.97 45.35
N LEU A 149 12.89 -24.71 45.67
CA LEU A 149 13.48 -24.02 46.82
C LEU A 149 12.69 -24.21 48.13
N SER A 150 11.59 -24.99 48.09
CA SER A 150 10.73 -25.27 49.25
C SER A 150 10.76 -26.74 49.70
N ARG A 151 11.78 -27.51 49.30
CA ARG A 151 12.08 -28.86 49.81
C ARG A 151 13.51 -28.90 50.32
#